data_AF-A0A5J4U283-F1
#
_entry.id   AF-A0A5J4U283-F1
#
_cell.length_a   1.000
_cell.length_b   1.000
_cell.length_c   1.000
_cell.angle_alpha   90.00
_cell.angle_beta   90.00
_cell.angle_gamma   90.00
#
_symmetry.space_group_name_H-M   'P 1'
#
loop_
_entity.id
_entity.type
_entity.pdbx_description
1 polymer ?
#
loop_
_entity_poly.entity_id
_entity_poly.type
_entity_poly.pdbx_seq_one_letter_code
_entity_poly.pdbx_strand_id
1 'polypeptide(L)'
;MAELTCIDRPSEIKDDILWDLLSKLLEFDPDNRISAAQALQHPYFTQPEAIADISQEQKDLAKQIPESQLGDDNNIKQSEVDPSYIVAESIEIQDKEQLKDDIQIFQ
;
A
#
# COMPACT_ATOMS: atom_id res chain seq x y z
N MET A 1 19.09 21.25 24.30
CA MET A 1 18.00 20.42 23.75
C MET A 1 18.49 19.93 22.41
N ALA A 2 18.53 18.62 22.16
CA ALA A 2 18.85 18.12 20.82
C ALA A 2 17.60 18.28 19.95
N GLU A 3 17.67 19.12 18.92
CA GLU A 3 16.62 19.22 17.91
C GLU A 3 16.90 18.12 16.87
N LEU A 4 16.09 17.08 16.85
CA LEU A 4 16.14 16.06 15.81
C LEU A 4 15.44 16.64 14.59
N THR A 5 16.23 17.07 13.60
CA THR A 5 15.73 17.73 12.40
C THR A 5 15.48 16.77 11.24
N CYS A 6 16.06 15.58 11.26
CA CYS A 6 15.90 14.58 10.20
C CYS A 6 16.30 13.17 10.68
N ILE A 7 15.84 12.16 9.94
CA ILE A 7 16.31 10.78 10.06
C ILE A 7 17.40 10.58 9.01
N ASP A 8 18.60 10.16 9.42
CA ASP A 8 19.66 9.79 8.49
C ASP A 8 19.32 8.49 7.76
N ARG A 9 19.72 8.41 6.48
CA ARG A 9 19.51 7.22 5.66
C ARG A 9 20.27 6.01 6.22
N PRO A 10 19.58 4.93 6.64
CA PRO A 10 20.24 3.69 7.01
C PRO A 10 21.00 3.10 5.82
N SER A 11 22.14 2.47 6.09
CA SER A 11 23.00 1.91 5.05
C SER A 11 22.36 0.76 4.27
N GLU A 12 21.34 0.13 4.85
CA GLU A 12 20.56 -0.98 4.32
C GLU A 12 19.65 -0.54 3.17
N ILE A 13 19.19 0.71 3.18
CA ILE A 13 18.28 1.23 2.17
C ILE A 13 19.09 1.72 0.98
N LYS A 14 19.18 0.91 -0.09
CA LYS A 14 19.92 1.24 -1.33
C LYS A 14 19.08 1.95 -2.39
N ASP A 15 17.77 1.79 -2.33
CA ASP A 15 16.85 2.42 -3.27
C ASP A 15 16.62 3.90 -2.91
N ASP A 16 16.93 4.78 -3.85
CA ASP A 16 16.82 6.23 -3.68
C ASP A 16 15.36 6.72 -3.68
N ILE A 17 14.48 6.07 -4.44
CA ILE A 17 13.06 6.41 -4.55
C ILE A 17 12.33 6.00 -3.27
N LEU A 18 12.64 4.82 -2.73
CA LEU A 18 12.14 4.36 -1.44
C LEU A 18 12.58 5.33 -0.33
N TRP A 19 13.85 5.72 -0.31
CA TRP A 19 14.35 6.65 0.70
C TRP A 19 13.72 8.04 0.58
N ASP A 20 13.55 8.55 -0.64
CA ASP A 20 12.87 9.84 -0.87
C ASP A 20 11.43 9.83 -0.33
N LEU A 21 10.68 8.73 -0.51
CA LEU A 21 9.36 8.58 0.08
C LEU A 21 9.41 8.57 1.62
N LEU A 22 10.27 7.73 2.21
CA LEU A 22 10.36 7.55 3.65
C LEU A 22 10.78 8.83 4.36
N SER A 23 11.74 9.58 3.79
CA SER A 23 12.20 10.85 4.36
C SER A 23 11.07 11.88 4.44
N LYS A 24 10.17 11.93 3.46
CA LYS A 24 9.01 12.83 3.46
C LYS A 24 7.87 12.37 4.38
N LEU A 25 7.68 11.06 4.52
CA LEU A 25 6.67 10.49 5.43
C LEU A 25 7.07 10.60 6.91
N LEU A 26 8.37 10.46 7.18
CA LEU A 26 8.94 10.48 8.53
C LEU A 26 9.52 11.86 8.89
N GLU A 27 9.05 12.92 8.23
CA GLU A 27 9.39 14.29 8.56
C GLU A 27 8.94 14.63 9.99
N PHE A 28 9.84 15.24 10.77
CA PHE A 28 9.59 15.53 12.18
C PHE A 28 8.62 16.68 12.35
N ASP A 29 8.77 17.72 11.52
CA ASP A 29 7.84 18.84 11.48
C ASP A 29 6.53 18.39 10.78
N PRO A 30 5.39 18.32 11.51
CA PRO A 30 4.12 17.91 10.93
C PRO A 30 3.67 18.81 9.77
N ASP A 31 4.07 20.08 9.77
CA ASP A 31 3.68 21.04 8.72
C ASP A 31 4.42 20.77 7.40
N ASN A 32 5.58 20.11 7.47
CA ASN A 32 6.36 19.71 6.30
C ASN A 32 6.13 18.25 5.88
N ARG A 33 5.48 17.44 6.73
CA ARG A 33 5.17 16.04 6.44
C ARG A 33 4.16 15.94 5.30
N ILE A 34 4.49 15.13 4.30
CA ILE A 34 3.56 14.95 3.16
C ILE A 34 2.26 14.29 3.62
N SER A 35 1.15 14.74 3.03
CA SER A 35 -0.15 14.11 3.26
C SER A 35 -0.22 12.72 2.60
N ALA A 36 -1.15 11.88 3.07
CA ALA A 36 -1.41 10.58 2.45
C ALA A 36 -1.74 10.69 0.95
N ALA A 37 -2.50 11.71 0.56
CA ALA A 37 -2.83 11.95 -0.86
C ALA A 37 -1.59 12.28 -1.70
N GLN A 38 -0.65 13.08 -1.17
CA GLN A 38 0.62 13.37 -1.84
C GLN A 38 1.54 12.14 -1.87
N ALA A 39 1.56 11.35 -0.80
CA ALA A 39 2.34 10.11 -0.75
C ALA A 39 1.91 9.12 -1.83
N LEU A 40 0.60 8.97 -2.08
CA LEU A 40 0.09 8.09 -3.14
C LEU A 40 0.50 8.53 -4.56
N GLN A 41 0.80 9.81 -4.76
CA GLN A 41 1.31 10.34 -6.04
C GLN A 41 2.84 10.24 -6.17
N HIS A 42 3.53 9.72 -5.15
CA HIS A 42 4.98 9.61 -5.16
C HIS A 42 5.45 8.61 -6.24
N PRO A 43 6.63 8.82 -6.87
CA PRO A 43 7.17 7.91 -7.88
C PRO A 43 7.29 6.46 -7.38
N TYR A 44 7.49 6.26 -6.08
CA TYR A 44 7.51 4.93 -5.47
C TYR A 44 6.24 4.10 -5.77
N PHE A 45 5.07 4.74 -5.87
CA PHE A 45 3.80 4.06 -6.17
C PHE A 45 3.34 4.20 -7.64
N THR A 46 3.95 5.11 -8.41
CA THR A 46 3.46 5.48 -9.75
C THR A 46 4.43 5.14 -10.88
N GLN A 47 5.67 4.76 -10.57
CA GLN A 47 6.63 4.33 -11.59
C GLN A 47 6.26 2.97 -12.21
N PRO A 48 6.72 2.69 -13.45
CA PRO A 48 6.47 1.42 -14.14
C PRO A 48 6.83 0.17 -13.33
N GLU A 49 7.88 0.26 -12.52
CA GLU A 49 8.35 -0.80 -11.63
C GLU A 49 7.27 -1.17 -10.61
N ALA A 50 6.63 -0.18 -9.98
CA ALA A 50 5.54 -0.41 -9.02
C ALA A 50 4.31 -1.03 -9.68
N ILE A 51 4.02 -0.66 -10.93
CA ILE A 51 2.92 -1.25 -11.72
C ILE A 51 3.25 -2.72 -12.07
N ALA A 52 4.53 -3.01 -12.34
CA ALA A 52 5.00 -4.36 -12.62
C ALA A 52 4.94 -5.28 -11.39
N ASP A 53 5.08 -4.73 -10.18
CA ASP A 53 4.98 -5.46 -8.91
C ASP A 53 3.55 -5.91 -8.56
N ILE A 54 2.54 -5.37 -9.24
CA ILE A 54 1.15 -5.82 -9.06
C ILE A 54 1.03 -7.27 -9.57
N SER A 55 0.83 -8.19 -8.63
CA SER A 55 0.67 -9.62 -8.86
C SER A 55 -0.56 -9.95 -9.70
N GLN A 56 -0.57 -11.15 -10.29
CA GLN A 56 -1.70 -11.62 -11.06
C GLN A 56 -2.91 -11.87 -10.15
N GLU A 57 -2.68 -12.31 -8.92
CA GLU A 57 -3.68 -12.57 -7.90
C GLU A 57 -4.42 -11.28 -7.51
N GLN A 58 -3.69 -10.17 -7.32
CA GLN A 58 -4.30 -8.85 -7.09
C GLN A 58 -5.19 -8.45 -8.27
N LYS A 59 -4.71 -8.64 -9.50
CA LYS A 59 -5.49 -8.33 -10.73
C LYS A 59 -6.73 -9.19 -10.84
N ASP A 60 -6.66 -10.45 -10.45
CA ASP A 60 -7.79 -11.37 -10.54
C ASP A 60 -8.80 -11.14 -9.42
N LEU A 61 -8.36 -10.75 -8.22
CA LEU A 61 -9.26 -10.36 -7.13
C LEU A 61 -10.04 -9.08 -7.48
N ALA A 62 -9.37 -8.08 -8.06
CA ALA A 62 -10.02 -6.87 -8.55
C ALA A 62 -11.15 -7.16 -9.55
N LYS A 63 -10.94 -8.12 -10.46
CA LYS A 63 -11.96 -8.53 -11.45
C LYS A 63 -13.17 -9.26 -10.85
N GLN A 64 -13.07 -9.78 -9.63
CA GLN A 64 -14.21 -10.43 -8.98
C GLN A 64 -15.30 -9.44 -8.58
N ILE A 65 -14.96 -8.15 -8.48
CA ILE A 65 -15.93 -7.08 -8.22
C ILE A 65 -16.49 -6.62 -9.57
N PRO A 66 -17.80 -6.80 -9.82
CA PRO A 66 -18.39 -6.39 -11.10
C PRO A 66 -18.32 -4.87 -11.27
N GLU A 67 -17.75 -4.40 -12.39
CA GLU A 67 -17.71 -2.98 -12.75
C GLU A 67 -19.11 -2.32 -12.75
N SER A 68 -20.17 -3.12 -12.95
CA SER A 68 -21.56 -2.67 -12.88
C SER A 68 -22.04 -2.30 -11.48
N GLN A 69 -21.27 -2.58 -10.42
CA GLN A 69 -21.57 -2.14 -9.05
C GLN A 69 -20.86 -0.82 -8.70
N LEU A 70 -20.10 -0.26 -9.63
CA LEU A 70 -19.36 0.98 -9.46
C LEU A 70 -20.28 2.18 -9.72
N GLY A 71 -20.54 2.99 -8.68
CA GLY A 71 -21.26 4.26 -8.84
C GLY A 71 -22.79 4.18 -8.80
N ASP A 72 -23.37 2.99 -8.64
CA ASP A 72 -24.75 2.85 -8.15
C ASP A 72 -24.74 2.98 -6.62
N ASP A 73 -25.87 3.25 -5.97
CA ASP A 73 -26.04 3.52 -4.52
C ASP A 73 -25.38 2.50 -3.53
N ASN A 74 -24.75 1.45 -4.04
CA ASN A 74 -23.86 0.54 -3.35
C ASN A 74 -22.50 1.24 -3.18
N ASN A 75 -22.12 1.50 -1.94
CA ASN A 75 -20.94 2.19 -1.40
C ASN A 75 -19.53 1.81 -1.97
N ILE A 76 -19.42 1.15 -3.12
CA ILE A 76 -18.19 0.65 -3.72
C ILE A 76 -17.47 1.76 -4.49
N LYS A 77 -16.20 1.99 -4.13
CA LYS A 77 -15.36 3.05 -4.72
C LYS A 77 -14.41 2.48 -5.77
N GLN A 78 -13.95 3.34 -6.69
CA GLN A 78 -12.89 2.97 -7.66
C GLN A 78 -11.64 2.39 -6.99
N SER A 79 -11.29 2.85 -5.78
CA SER A 79 -10.17 2.30 -4.99
C SER A 79 -10.37 0.86 -4.54
N GLU A 80 -11.61 0.35 -4.52
CA GLU A 80 -11.91 -1.03 -4.12
C GLU A 80 -11.79 -2.01 -5.29
N VAL A 81 -11.81 -1.52 -6.52
CA VAL A 81 -11.70 -2.32 -7.76
C VAL A 81 -10.35 -2.17 -8.46
N ASP A 82 -9.47 -1.32 -7.94
CA ASP A 82 -8.13 -1.12 -8.50
C ASP A 82 -7.15 -2.15 -7.91
N PRO A 83 -6.52 -3.00 -8.75
CA PRO A 83 -5.53 -3.98 -8.29
C PRO A 83 -4.38 -3.39 -7.47
N SER A 84 -4.00 -2.13 -7.71
CA SER A 84 -2.91 -1.45 -6.99
C SER A 84 -3.23 -1.16 -5.52
N TYR A 85 -4.52 -1.18 -5.15
CA TYR A 85 -4.99 -0.97 -3.77
C TYR A 85 -5.24 -2.28 -3.02
N ILE A 86 -5.10 -3.42 -3.70
CA ILE A 86 -5.27 -4.74 -3.09
C ILE A 86 -3.93 -5.16 -2.47
N VAL A 87 -3.90 -5.50 -1.19
CA VAL A 87 -2.68 -6.02 -0.56
C VAL A 87 -2.47 -7.47 -1.01
N ALA A 88 -1.32 -7.75 -1.65
CA ALA A 88 -0.94 -9.12 -1.96
C ALA A 88 -0.81 -9.92 -0.67
N GLU A 89 -1.38 -11.12 -0.63
CA GLU A 89 -1.15 -12.04 0.49
C GLU A 89 0.37 -12.29 0.59
N SER A 90 0.99 -11.78 1.65
CA SER A 90 2.41 -11.98 1.86
C SER A 90 2.65 -13.47 2.08
N ILE A 91 3.59 -14.04 1.34
CA ILE A 91 3.99 -15.47 1.43
C ILE A 91 4.49 -15.83 2.85
N GLU A 92 4.72 -14.84 3.71
CA GLU A 92 5.25 -14.97 5.07
C GLU A 92 4.23 -15.39 6.14
N ILE A 93 2.93 -15.50 5.85
CA ILE A 93 2.02 -16.21 6.76
C ILE A 93 2.20 -17.71 6.51
N GLN A 94 3.21 -18.29 7.18
CA GLN A 94 3.59 -19.70 7.02
C GLN A 94 2.50 -20.71 7.39
N ASP A 95 1.40 -20.29 8.03
CA ASP A 95 0.33 -21.18 8.46
C ASP A 95 -1.03 -20.78 7.85
N LYS A 96 -1.19 -21.07 6.55
CA LYS A 96 -2.51 -21.01 5.86
C LYS A 96 -3.59 -21.89 6.52
N GLU A 97 -3.22 -22.83 7.39
CA GLU A 97 -4.18 -23.60 8.19
C GLU A 97 -4.78 -22.79 9.34
N GLN A 98 -4.00 -21.91 9.98
CA GLN A 98 -4.46 -21.16 11.16
C GLN A 98 -5.51 -20.10 10.82
N LEU A 99 -5.41 -19.51 9.64
CA LEU A 99 -6.39 -18.55 9.11
C LEU A 99 -7.75 -19.18 8.75
N LYS A 100 -7.78 -20.48 8.38
CA LYS A 100 -9.05 -21.16 8.09
C LYS A 100 -9.88 -21.33 9.36
N ASP A 101 -9.21 -21.60 10.48
CA ASP A 101 -9.85 -21.73 11.78
C ASP A 101 -10.34 -20.36 12.27
N ASP A 102 -9.56 -19.28 12.08
CA ASP A 102 -9.97 -17.92 12.47
C ASP A 102 -11.16 -17.38 11.66
N ILE A 103 -11.27 -17.74 10.37
CA ILE A 103 -12.42 -17.37 9.53
C ILE A 103 -13.67 -18.18 9.89
N GLN A 104 -13.51 -19.43 10.33
CA GLN A 104 -14.64 -20.27 10.77
C GLN A 104 -15.24 -19.86 12.12
N ILE A 105 -14.55 -19.07 12.93
CA ILE A 105 -15.09 -18.55 14.20
C ILE A 105 -16.15 -17.45 13.98
N PHE A 106 -16.24 -16.88 12.78
CA PHE A 106 -17.20 -15.84 12.42
C PHE A 106 -18.42 -16.32 11.61
N GLN A 107 -18.70 -17.63 11.56
CA GLN A 107 -19.93 -18.20 11.00
C GLN A 107 -20.83 -18.85 12.05
#